data_AF-A0A537G6P2-F1
#
_entry.id   AF-A0A537G6P2-F1
#
_cell.length_a   1.000
_cell.length_b   1.000
_cell.length_c   1.000
_cell.angle_alpha   90.00
_cell.angle_beta   90.00
_cell.angle_gamma   90.00
#
_symmetry.space_group_name_H-M   'P 1'
#
loop_
_entity.id
_entity.type
_entity.pdbx_description
1 polymer ?
#
loop_
_entity_poly.entity_id
_entity_poly.type
_entity_poly.pdbx_seq_one_letter_code
_entity_poly.pdbx_strand_id
1 'polypeptide(L)'
;MSATQAFQSKIRSQLLGLSGVTTGRRFGGEAFFFRKRFFCHFHPSKDYFFLETFVWGNVNEVVRDVPGVIPHPEYGGYGWVRLPIKSEEDKDTAERLISITYKFLRTTKRISLPKASFRPDAVEAVKEKLPGLKFSLKESTKRIQVLVEASNVKDYGKADLALTEATNTLRKIVKPA
;
A
#
# COMPACT_ATOMS: atom_id res chain seq x y z
N MET A 1 15.92 25.59 11.91
CA MET A 1 15.38 24.36 11.29
C MET A 1 16.41 23.86 10.30
N SER A 2 16.85 22.60 10.38
CA SER A 2 17.85 22.06 9.43
C SER A 2 17.25 21.94 8.03
N ALA A 3 18.08 21.91 6.98
CA ALA A 3 17.62 21.68 5.61
C ALA A 3 16.79 20.40 5.49
N THR A 4 17.24 19.33 6.16
CA THR A 4 16.53 18.05 6.28
C THR A 4 15.14 18.20 6.92
N GLN A 5 14.99 18.99 7.99
CA GLN A 5 13.68 19.25 8.63
C GLN A 5 12.74 20.10 7.76
N ALA A 6 13.28 21.07 7.03
CA ALA A 6 12.53 21.86 6.07
C ALA A 6 11.95 20.97 4.97
N PHE A 7 12.78 20.07 4.47
CA PHE A 7 12.41 19.16 3.40
C PHE A 7 11.43 18.08 3.85
N GLN A 8 11.64 17.49 5.04
CA GLN A 8 10.68 16.60 5.68
C GLN A 8 9.29 17.25 5.81
N SER A 9 9.24 18.55 6.15
CA SER A 9 7.98 19.30 6.23
C SER A 9 7.31 19.48 4.86
N LYS A 10 8.08 19.64 3.76
CA LYS A 10 7.54 19.67 2.39
C LYS A 10 6.89 18.33 2.03
N ILE A 11 7.60 17.22 2.25
CA ILE A 11 7.08 15.87 1.98
C ILE A 11 5.85 15.57 2.85
N ARG A 12 5.88 15.97 4.12
CA ARG A 12 4.73 15.85 5.02
C ARG A 12 3.50 16.56 4.46
N SER A 13 3.65 17.80 4.00
CA SER A 13 2.55 18.56 3.39
C SER A 13 2.01 17.89 2.13
N GLN A 14 2.89 17.32 1.30
CA GLN A 14 2.47 16.54 0.12
C GLN A 14 1.67 15.30 0.50
N LEU A 15 2.14 14.53 1.48
CA LEU A 15 1.44 13.34 1.99
C LEU A 15 0.05 13.69 2.52
N LEU A 16 -0.07 14.78 3.29
CA LEU A 16 -1.34 15.25 3.84
C LEU A 16 -2.27 15.88 2.80
N GLY A 17 -1.72 16.33 1.66
CA GLY A 17 -2.50 16.78 0.52
C GLY A 17 -3.17 15.64 -0.26
N LEU A 18 -2.75 14.39 -0.06
CA LEU A 18 -3.37 13.24 -0.70
C LEU A 18 -4.72 12.91 -0.06
N SER A 19 -5.76 12.84 -0.89
CA SER A 19 -7.13 12.54 -0.44
C SER A 19 -7.21 11.25 0.39
N GLY A 20 -7.77 11.36 1.60
CA GLY A 20 -7.94 10.24 2.52
C GLY A 20 -6.69 9.83 3.28
N VAL A 21 -5.57 10.58 3.16
CA VAL A 21 -4.39 10.41 4.01
C VAL A 21 -4.53 11.22 5.29
N THR A 22 -4.15 10.61 6.41
CA THR A 22 -4.11 11.19 7.75
C THR A 22 -2.77 10.89 8.40
N THR A 23 -2.42 11.59 9.47
CA THR A 23 -1.19 11.36 10.24
C THR A 23 -1.49 10.80 11.63
N GLY A 24 -0.52 10.11 12.21
CA GLY A 24 -0.53 9.57 13.56
C GLY A 24 0.89 9.15 13.96
N ARG A 25 0.98 8.23 14.92
CA ARG A 25 2.28 7.68 15.36
C ARG A 25 2.32 6.16 15.18
N ARG A 26 3.44 5.65 14.66
CA ARG A 26 3.73 4.22 14.57
C ARG A 26 5.23 4.01 14.42
N PHE A 27 5.74 2.86 14.87
CA PHE A 27 7.16 2.49 14.73
C PHE A 27 8.14 3.54 15.28
N GLY A 28 7.76 4.24 16.35
CA GLY A 28 8.61 5.25 16.98
C GLY A 28 8.68 6.60 16.25
N GLY A 29 7.92 6.80 15.15
CA GLY A 29 7.94 8.03 14.35
C GLY A 29 6.55 8.53 13.92
N GLU A 30 6.55 9.62 13.15
CA GLU A 30 5.35 10.11 12.46
C GLU A 30 5.00 9.15 11.33
N ALA A 31 3.74 8.68 11.34
CA ALA A 31 3.23 7.72 10.38
C ALA A 31 2.00 8.26 9.66
N PHE A 32 1.85 7.89 8.41
CA PHE A 32 0.77 8.29 7.54
C PHE A 32 -0.13 7.10 7.24
N PHE A 33 -1.43 7.36 7.18
CA PHE A 33 -2.45 6.34 7.00
C PHE A 33 -3.41 6.76 5.91
N PHE A 34 -3.60 5.91 4.91
CA PHE A 34 -4.72 6.05 3.97
C PHE A 34 -5.95 5.37 4.59
N ARG A 35 -6.94 6.17 5.00
CA ARG A 35 -8.05 5.73 5.85
C ARG A 35 -7.48 5.06 7.12
N LYS A 36 -7.70 3.76 7.31
CA LYS A 36 -7.18 2.97 8.46
C LYS A 36 -5.96 2.11 8.10
N ARG A 37 -5.47 2.18 6.86
CA ARG A 37 -4.33 1.38 6.38
C ARG A 37 -3.05 2.19 6.53
N PHE A 38 -2.01 1.55 7.07
CA PHE A 38 -0.67 2.13 7.03
C PHE A 38 -0.28 2.46 5.58
N PHE A 39 0.28 3.67 5.39
CA PHE A 39 0.75 4.13 4.10
C PHE A 39 2.28 4.20 4.09
N CYS A 40 2.85 5.12 4.84
CA CYS A 40 4.30 5.27 5.01
C CYS A 40 4.60 5.90 6.37
N HIS A 41 5.87 5.98 6.75
CA HIS A 41 6.30 6.72 7.93
C HIS A 41 7.70 7.30 7.74
N PHE A 42 8.02 8.31 8.54
CA PHE A 42 9.37 8.83 8.64
C PHE A 42 10.14 8.10 9.74
N HIS A 43 11.27 7.52 9.38
CA HIS A 43 12.22 6.95 10.32
C HIS A 43 13.44 7.87 10.44
N PRO A 44 13.71 8.46 11.61
CA PRO A 44 14.83 9.38 11.77
C PRO A 44 16.18 8.66 11.72
N SER A 45 17.16 9.26 11.05
CA SER A 45 18.58 8.90 11.14
C SER A 45 19.38 10.13 11.59
N LYS A 46 20.70 9.98 11.76
CA LYS A 46 21.56 11.03 12.34
C LYS A 46 21.48 12.35 11.55
N ASP A 47 21.71 12.28 10.24
CA ASP A 47 21.83 13.45 9.36
C ASP A 47 20.76 13.48 8.24
N TYR A 48 19.92 12.46 8.19
CA TYR A 48 18.91 12.25 7.16
C TYR A 48 17.72 11.49 7.77
N PHE A 49 16.67 11.23 6.99
CA PHE A 49 15.59 10.35 7.43
C PHE A 49 15.25 9.36 6.33
N PHE A 50 14.62 8.24 6.68
CA PHE A 50 14.04 7.34 5.70
C PHE A 50 12.57 7.64 5.53
N LEU A 51 12.12 7.68 4.28
CA LEU A 51 10.72 7.46 3.93
C LEU A 51 10.52 5.95 3.75
N GLU A 52 9.82 5.32 4.69
CA GLU A 52 9.60 3.87 4.65
C GLU A 52 8.15 3.55 4.34
N THR A 53 7.93 2.60 3.45
CA THR A 53 6.61 2.29 2.90
C THR A 53 6.43 0.81 2.62
N PHE A 54 5.17 0.38 2.56
CA PHE A 54 4.78 -0.99 2.27
C PHE A 54 4.30 -1.15 0.83
N VAL A 55 5.03 -1.95 0.06
CA VAL A 55 4.78 -2.23 -1.37
C VAL A 55 4.40 -3.69 -1.64
N TRP A 56 4.03 -4.43 -0.59
CA TRP A 56 3.54 -5.82 -0.67
C TRP A 56 4.49 -6.80 -1.36
N GLY A 57 4.21 -7.19 -2.61
CA GLY A 57 5.04 -8.12 -3.38
C GLY A 57 6.00 -7.44 -4.34
N ASN A 58 5.91 -6.12 -4.48
CA ASN A 58 6.52 -5.39 -5.59
C ASN A 58 7.88 -4.80 -5.22
N VAL A 59 8.56 -5.32 -4.20
CA VAL A 59 9.84 -4.77 -3.70
C VAL A 59 10.86 -4.66 -4.83
N ASN A 60 11.07 -5.73 -5.60
CA ASN A 60 12.06 -5.74 -6.68
C ASN A 60 11.70 -4.77 -7.81
N GLU A 61 10.41 -4.63 -8.13
CA GLU A 61 9.93 -3.68 -9.13
C GLU A 61 10.12 -2.24 -8.67
N VAL A 62 9.75 -1.91 -7.42
CA VAL A 62 9.89 -0.56 -6.87
C VAL A 62 11.36 -0.18 -6.74
N VAL A 63 12.23 -1.08 -6.30
CA VAL A 63 13.69 -0.84 -6.19
C VAL A 63 14.32 -0.60 -7.57
N ARG A 64 13.85 -1.32 -8.60
CA ARG A 64 14.32 -1.11 -9.98
C ARG A 64 13.83 0.22 -10.55
N ASP A 65 12.59 0.58 -10.28
CA ASP A 65 11.92 1.70 -10.95
C ASP A 65 12.13 3.04 -10.23
N VAL A 66 12.52 3.04 -8.94
CA VAL A 66 12.72 4.24 -8.13
C VAL A 66 14.16 4.28 -7.62
N PRO A 67 15.04 5.11 -8.22
CA PRO A 67 16.45 5.21 -7.83
C PRO A 67 16.63 5.46 -6.33
N GLY A 68 17.64 4.85 -5.72
CA GLY A 68 17.95 5.05 -4.30
C GLY A 68 17.00 4.36 -3.30
N VAL A 69 15.86 3.82 -3.76
CA VAL A 69 15.02 2.96 -2.92
C VAL A 69 15.73 1.62 -2.72
N ILE A 70 15.74 1.16 -1.46
CA ILE A 70 16.31 -0.12 -1.08
C ILE A 70 15.27 -0.96 -0.33
N PRO A 71 15.35 -2.30 -0.39
CA PRO A 71 14.58 -3.16 0.50
C PRO A 71 14.85 -2.77 1.96
N HIS A 72 13.82 -2.80 2.80
CA HIS A 72 14.04 -2.62 4.23
C HIS A 72 14.93 -3.77 4.76
N PRO A 73 15.96 -3.52 5.58
CA PRO A 73 16.90 -4.57 6.02
C PRO A 73 16.21 -5.72 6.75
N GLU A 74 15.33 -5.41 7.69
CA GLU A 74 14.56 -6.44 8.43
C GLU A 74 13.29 -6.89 7.71
N TYR A 75 12.57 -5.96 7.06
CA TYR A 75 11.22 -6.22 6.54
C TYR A 75 11.11 -6.35 5.02
N GLY A 76 12.23 -6.33 4.29
CA GLY A 76 12.28 -6.38 2.83
C GLY A 76 11.58 -7.61 2.26
N GLY A 77 11.85 -8.79 2.84
CA GLY A 77 11.18 -10.04 2.46
C GLY A 77 9.68 -10.06 2.72
N TYR A 78 9.16 -9.12 3.52
CA TYR A 78 7.74 -8.98 3.80
C TYR A 78 7.04 -7.94 2.93
N GLY A 79 7.78 -7.18 2.11
CA GLY A 79 7.21 -6.17 1.23
C GLY A 79 7.52 -4.73 1.57
N TRP A 80 8.53 -4.48 2.40
CA TRP A 80 8.88 -3.13 2.84
C TRP A 80 10.09 -2.59 2.08
N VAL A 81 10.02 -1.32 1.73
CA VAL A 81 11.13 -0.57 1.14
C VAL A 81 11.35 0.72 1.92
N ARG A 82 12.54 1.28 1.77
CA ARG A 82 12.90 2.56 2.34
C ARG A 82 13.72 3.39 1.36
N LEU A 83 13.49 4.70 1.39
CA LEU A 83 14.27 5.69 0.65
C LEU A 83 15.01 6.57 1.65
N PRO A 84 16.35 6.57 1.71
CA PRO A 84 17.09 7.59 2.45
C PRO A 84 16.88 8.95 1.78
N ILE A 85 16.52 9.95 2.57
CA ILE A 85 16.29 11.32 2.13
C ILE A 85 17.26 12.23 2.87
N LYS A 86 18.29 12.67 2.13
CA LYS A 86 19.42 13.46 2.62
C LYS A 86 19.27 14.94 2.25
N SER A 87 18.69 15.25 1.11
CA SER A 87 18.57 16.62 0.60
C SER A 87 17.34 16.81 -0.29
N GLU A 88 17.18 18.02 -0.83
CA GLU A 88 16.12 18.34 -1.79
C GLU A 88 16.30 17.65 -3.15
N GLU A 89 17.50 17.15 -3.47
CA GLU A 89 17.76 16.37 -4.70
C GLU A 89 16.99 15.04 -4.70
N ASP A 90 16.62 14.52 -3.53
CA ASP A 90 15.84 13.30 -3.37
C ASP A 90 14.34 13.51 -3.65
N LYS A 91 13.89 14.74 -3.92
CA LYS A 91 12.48 15.12 -4.03
C LYS A 91 11.71 14.34 -5.08
N ASP A 92 12.17 14.34 -6.32
CA ASP A 92 11.44 13.68 -7.41
C ASP A 92 11.31 12.17 -7.15
N THR A 93 12.31 11.61 -6.47
CA THR A 93 12.36 10.21 -6.09
C THR A 93 11.40 9.90 -4.94
N ALA A 94 11.34 10.77 -3.92
CA ALA A 94 10.36 10.67 -2.84
C ALA A 94 8.93 10.80 -3.37
N GLU A 95 8.66 11.78 -4.23
CA GLU A 95 7.36 11.99 -4.88
C GLU A 95 6.96 10.77 -5.71
N ARG A 96 7.89 10.18 -6.45
CA ARG A 96 7.67 8.96 -7.22
C ARG A 96 7.32 7.77 -6.32
N LEU A 97 8.04 7.56 -5.22
CA LEU A 97 7.74 6.49 -4.27
C LEU A 97 6.37 6.66 -3.61
N ILE A 98 6.03 7.89 -3.23
CA ILE A 98 4.73 8.26 -2.67
C ILE A 98 3.62 7.97 -3.68
N SER A 99 3.79 8.39 -4.93
CA SER A 99 2.82 8.20 -6.01
C SER A 99 2.56 6.72 -6.28
N ILE A 100 3.62 5.91 -6.42
CA ILE A 100 3.51 4.45 -6.63
C ILE A 100 2.78 3.78 -5.46
N THR A 101 3.18 4.08 -4.23
CA THR A 101 2.57 3.47 -3.05
C THR A 101 1.11 3.92 -2.89
N TYR A 102 0.83 5.20 -3.12
CA TYR A 102 -0.53 5.74 -3.01
C TYR A 102 -1.45 5.11 -4.04
N LYS A 103 -1.01 5.02 -5.30
CA LYS A 103 -1.71 4.29 -6.37
C LYS A 103 -2.01 2.87 -5.93
N PHE A 104 -1.01 2.15 -5.42
CA PHE A 104 -1.18 0.79 -4.93
C PHE A 104 -2.26 0.71 -3.84
N LEU A 105 -2.28 1.63 -2.87
CA LEU A 105 -3.30 1.65 -1.82
C LEU A 105 -4.72 1.91 -2.35
N ARG A 106 -4.85 2.74 -3.39
CA ARG A 106 -6.12 3.07 -4.05
C ARG A 106 -6.61 1.95 -4.96
N THR A 107 -5.71 1.19 -5.58
CA THR A 107 -6.06 0.19 -6.60
C THR A 107 -6.00 -1.25 -6.09
N THR A 108 -5.57 -1.49 -4.86
CA THR A 108 -5.50 -2.85 -4.31
C THR A 108 -6.19 -3.02 -2.97
N LYS A 109 -6.71 -4.22 -2.75
CA LYS A 109 -7.30 -4.62 -1.47
C LYS A 109 -7.02 -6.08 -1.17
N ARG A 110 -6.49 -6.34 0.02
CA ARG A 110 -6.38 -7.70 0.57
C ARG A 110 -7.62 -8.02 1.39
N ILE A 111 -8.31 -9.10 1.04
CA ILE A 111 -9.46 -9.65 1.76
C ILE A 111 -9.01 -10.96 2.41
N SER A 112 -9.09 -11.04 3.74
CA SER A 112 -8.76 -12.26 4.48
C SER A 112 -10.04 -13.01 4.83
N LEU A 113 -10.14 -14.25 4.35
CA LEU A 113 -11.28 -15.14 4.53
C LEU A 113 -10.87 -16.35 5.37
N PRO A 114 -11.72 -16.87 6.28
CA PRO A 114 -11.46 -18.14 6.96
C PRO A 114 -11.35 -19.30 5.96
N LYS A 115 -10.36 -20.18 6.13
CA LYS A 115 -10.23 -21.38 5.26
C LYS A 115 -11.46 -22.27 5.32
N ALA A 116 -12.01 -22.48 6.52
CA ALA A 116 -13.17 -23.34 6.75
C ALA A 116 -14.44 -22.91 5.99
N SER A 117 -14.56 -21.64 5.62
CA SER A 117 -15.73 -21.08 4.93
C SER A 117 -15.43 -20.69 3.49
N PHE A 118 -14.19 -20.88 3.03
CA PHE A 118 -13.78 -20.47 1.69
C PHE A 118 -14.27 -21.47 0.66
N ARG A 119 -14.86 -20.95 -0.41
CA ARG A 119 -15.24 -21.75 -1.57
C ARG A 119 -14.56 -21.16 -2.82
N PRO A 120 -13.75 -21.93 -3.57
CA PRO A 120 -13.03 -21.41 -4.73
C PRO A 120 -13.95 -20.85 -5.83
N ASP A 121 -15.09 -21.50 -6.06
CA ASP A 121 -16.17 -21.09 -6.98
C ASP A 121 -16.70 -19.66 -6.67
N ALA A 122 -16.72 -19.25 -5.40
CA ALA A 122 -17.11 -17.91 -5.00
C ALA A 122 -16.18 -16.83 -5.58
N VAL A 123 -14.89 -17.13 -5.74
CA VAL A 123 -13.92 -16.19 -6.34
C VAL A 123 -14.13 -16.12 -7.84
N GLU A 124 -14.39 -17.25 -8.52
CA GLU A 124 -14.70 -17.28 -9.95
C GLU A 124 -16.00 -16.53 -10.27
N ALA A 125 -17.07 -16.73 -9.50
CA ALA A 125 -18.31 -15.97 -9.67
C ALA A 125 -18.11 -14.45 -9.50
N VAL A 126 -17.24 -14.04 -8.58
CA VAL A 126 -16.91 -12.62 -8.39
C VAL A 126 -16.08 -12.08 -9.55
N LYS A 127 -15.15 -12.88 -10.10
CA LYS A 127 -14.37 -12.53 -11.29
C LYS A 127 -15.27 -12.31 -12.51
N GLU A 128 -16.22 -13.20 -12.74
CA GLU A 128 -17.21 -13.07 -13.82
C GLU A 128 -18.05 -11.80 -13.68
N LYS A 129 -18.47 -11.48 -12.44
CA LYS A 129 -19.23 -10.26 -12.16
C LYS A 129 -18.39 -8.98 -12.28
N LEU A 130 -17.08 -9.05 -11.99
CA LEU A 130 -16.18 -7.90 -11.94
C LEU A 130 -14.94 -8.14 -12.83
N PRO A 131 -15.09 -8.20 -14.16
CA PRO A 131 -14.01 -8.59 -15.08
C PRO A 131 -12.86 -7.58 -15.15
N GLY A 132 -13.10 -6.34 -14.71
CA GLY A 132 -12.06 -5.30 -14.62
C GLY A 132 -11.09 -5.47 -13.43
N LEU A 133 -11.29 -6.49 -12.60
CA LEU A 133 -10.45 -6.75 -11.43
C LEU A 133 -9.60 -8.00 -11.63
N LYS A 134 -8.33 -7.91 -11.22
CA LYS A 134 -7.45 -9.06 -11.09
C LYS A 134 -7.54 -9.62 -9.68
N PHE A 135 -7.49 -10.95 -9.57
CA PHE A 135 -7.56 -11.66 -8.31
C PHE A 135 -6.37 -12.62 -8.21
N SER A 136 -5.66 -12.57 -7.09
CA SER A 136 -4.66 -13.57 -6.74
C SER A 136 -4.91 -14.11 -5.34
N LEU A 137 -4.59 -15.38 -5.15
CA LEU A 137 -4.81 -16.10 -3.89
C LEU A 137 -3.47 -16.35 -3.22
N LYS A 138 -3.40 -16.06 -1.92
CA LYS A 138 -2.30 -16.46 -1.06
C LYS A 138 -2.84 -17.19 0.14
N GLU A 139 -2.36 -18.42 0.33
CA GLU A 139 -2.76 -19.23 1.47
C GLU A 139 -1.90 -18.97 2.70
N SER A 140 -2.51 -19.16 3.85
CA SER A 140 -1.85 -19.27 5.15
C SER A 140 -2.48 -20.43 5.93
N THR A 141 -1.97 -20.77 7.10
CA THR A 141 -2.44 -21.90 7.90
C THR A 141 -3.96 -21.86 8.19
N LYS A 142 -4.52 -20.67 8.49
CA LYS A 142 -5.94 -20.52 8.90
C LYS A 142 -6.79 -19.67 7.95
N ARG A 143 -6.17 -18.98 7.00
CA ARG A 143 -6.84 -17.97 6.16
C ARG A 143 -6.46 -18.13 4.70
N ILE A 144 -7.37 -17.77 3.83
CA ILE A 144 -7.11 -17.48 2.42
C ILE A 144 -7.12 -15.96 2.26
N GLN A 145 -6.04 -15.43 1.71
CA GLN A 145 -5.90 -14.02 1.38
C GLN A 145 -6.20 -13.87 -0.11
N VAL A 146 -7.32 -13.22 -0.42
CA VAL A 146 -7.64 -12.81 -1.79
C VAL A 146 -7.11 -11.39 -1.97
N LEU A 147 -6.10 -11.23 -2.80
CA LEU A 147 -5.64 -9.92 -3.25
C LEU A 147 -6.44 -9.56 -4.50
N VAL A 148 -7.11 -8.41 -4.43
CA VAL A 148 -7.90 -7.85 -5.53
C VAL A 148 -7.24 -6.57 -6.01
N GLU A 149 -7.05 -6.45 -7.31
CA GLU A 149 -6.43 -5.30 -7.94
C GLU A 149 -7.31 -4.76 -9.06
N ALA A 150 -7.58 -3.45 -9.03
CA ALA A 150 -8.19 -2.70 -10.11
C ALA A 150 -7.09 -2.17 -11.04
N SER A 151 -6.55 -3.05 -11.89
CA SER A 151 -5.53 -2.67 -12.87
C SER A 151 -6.15 -1.76 -13.94
N ASN A 152 -5.41 -0.76 -14.43
CA ASN A 152 -5.81 0.16 -15.51
C ASN A 152 -6.85 1.23 -15.18
N VAL A 153 -7.15 1.49 -13.91
CA VAL A 153 -8.10 2.53 -13.55
C VAL A 153 -7.40 3.90 -13.42
N LYS A 154 -7.76 4.86 -14.28
CA LYS A 154 -7.34 6.28 -14.20
C LYS A 154 -8.13 7.09 -13.16
N ASP A 155 -9.27 6.57 -12.73
CA ASP A 155 -10.20 7.18 -11.77
C ASP A 155 -10.21 6.38 -10.46
N TYR A 156 -9.52 6.89 -9.43
CA TYR A 156 -9.46 6.18 -8.16
C TYR A 156 -10.81 6.04 -7.45
N GLY A 157 -11.83 6.86 -7.76
CA GLY A 157 -13.18 6.69 -7.24
C GLY A 157 -13.83 5.41 -7.76
N LYS A 158 -13.71 5.14 -9.06
CA LYS A 158 -14.18 3.88 -9.67
C LYS A 158 -13.42 2.67 -9.12
N ALA A 159 -12.10 2.78 -8.94
CA ALA A 159 -11.31 1.71 -8.33
C ALA A 159 -11.79 1.39 -6.90
N ASP A 160 -12.00 2.43 -6.08
CA ASP A 160 -12.49 2.28 -4.70
C ASP A 160 -13.87 1.59 -4.64
N LEU A 161 -14.78 1.94 -5.55
CA LEU A 161 -16.11 1.33 -5.65
C LEU A 161 -16.01 -0.15 -6.04
N ALA A 162 -15.27 -0.47 -7.10
CA ALA A 162 -15.10 -1.85 -7.56
C ALA A 162 -14.44 -2.75 -6.49
N LEU A 163 -13.40 -2.26 -5.82
CA LEU A 163 -12.75 -2.99 -4.72
C LEU A 163 -13.69 -3.19 -3.52
N THR A 164 -14.58 -2.23 -3.27
CA THR A 164 -15.60 -2.33 -2.22
C THR A 164 -16.67 -3.35 -2.58
N GLU A 165 -17.15 -3.35 -3.82
CA GLU A 165 -18.10 -4.34 -4.32
C GLU A 165 -17.52 -5.76 -4.27
N ALA A 166 -16.27 -5.95 -4.73
CA ALA A 166 -15.58 -7.24 -4.63
C ALA A 166 -15.48 -7.72 -3.18
N THR A 167 -15.13 -6.81 -2.26
CA THR A 167 -15.06 -7.13 -0.83
C THR A 167 -16.40 -7.58 -0.26
N ASN A 168 -17.46 -6.83 -0.56
CA ASN A 168 -18.79 -7.11 -0.05
C ASN A 168 -19.34 -8.42 -0.62
N THR A 169 -19.13 -8.66 -1.91
CA THR A 169 -19.59 -9.89 -2.59
C THR A 169 -18.87 -11.11 -2.03
N LEU A 170 -17.54 -11.09 -1.95
CA LEU A 170 -16.77 -12.20 -1.36
C LEU A 170 -17.16 -12.48 0.10
N ARG A 171 -17.36 -11.45 0.92
CA ARG A 171 -17.78 -11.64 2.33
C ARG A 171 -19.20 -12.17 2.48
N LYS A 172 -20.13 -11.80 1.58
CA LYS A 172 -21.50 -12.33 1.60
C LYS A 172 -21.54 -13.82 1.27
N ILE A 173 -20.72 -14.27 0.32
CA ILE A 173 -20.68 -15.66 -0.12
C ILE A 173 -20.03 -16.57 0.94
N VAL A 174 -19.19 -16.01 1.81
CA VAL A 174 -18.37 -16.71 2.82
C VAL A 174 -18.96 -16.58 4.24
N LYS A 175 -20.25 -16.25 4.38
CA LYS A 175 -20.88 -16.23 5.70
C LYS A 175 -20.76 -17.62 6.35
N PRO A 176 -20.36 -17.71 7.64
CA PRO A 176 -20.51 -18.95 8.39
C PRO A 176 -21.99 -19.34 8.37
N ALA A 177 -22.26 -20.64 8.21
CA ALA A 177 -23.55 -21.21 8.55
C ALA A 177 -23.87 -20.95 10.03
#